data_AF-A0A5Q4T1F2-F1
#
_entry.id   AF-A0A5Q4T1F2-F1
#
_cell.length_a   1.000
_cell.length_b   1.000
_cell.length_c   1.000
_cell.angle_alpha   90.00
_cell.angle_beta   90.00
_cell.angle_gamma   90.00
#
_symmetry.space_group_name_H-M   'P 1'
#
loop_
_entity.id
_entity.type
_entity.pdbx_description
1 polymer ?
#
loop_
_entity_poly.entity_id
_entity_poly.type
_entity_poly.pdbx_seq_one_letter_code
_entity_poly.pdbx_strand_id
1 'polypeptide(L)'
;MRLQRAYEHLLDTLTKTPGVHAAVPWDRTEHTRGVHVTLDHGHQLWIGITVAAAPGDKGTGPDIPVTGEPPAPLPSPEPDTRPLTPATAQTFLTAALANTGNAETDTVYGYTPAATRPGVGIRFHSGARAFCLIHRHRTP
;
A
#
# COMPACT_ATOMS: atom_id res chain seq x y z
N MET A 1 14.85 -1.79 1.26
CA MET A 1 13.75 -0.93 0.77
C MET A 1 13.77 0.43 1.46
N ARG A 2 13.89 1.52 0.69
CA ARG A 2 13.80 2.93 1.15
C ARG A 2 12.42 3.54 0.89
N LEU A 3 12.11 4.66 1.56
CA LEU A 3 10.80 5.32 1.45
C LEU A 3 10.46 5.71 0.01
N GLN A 4 11.40 6.30 -0.73
CA GLN A 4 11.17 6.75 -2.11
C GLN A 4 10.76 5.59 -3.02
N ARG A 5 11.47 4.45 -2.95
CA ARG A 5 11.17 3.26 -3.77
C ARG A 5 9.87 2.59 -3.33
N ALA A 6 9.60 2.51 -2.04
CA ALA A 6 8.33 1.99 -1.54
C ALA A 6 7.13 2.87 -1.98
N TYR A 7 7.32 4.18 -1.99
CA TYR A 7 6.33 5.15 -2.47
C TYR A 7 6.08 5.03 -3.98
N GLU A 8 7.14 4.95 -4.78
CA GLU A 8 7.04 4.74 -6.23
C GLU A 8 6.34 3.42 -6.56
N HIS A 9 6.69 2.35 -5.84
CA HIS A 9 6.04 1.06 -5.98
C HIS A 9 4.54 1.13 -5.64
N LEU A 10 4.15 1.81 -4.55
CA LEU A 10 2.75 2.00 -4.17
C LEU A 10 1.98 2.77 -5.26
N LEU A 11 2.54 3.89 -5.75
CA LEU A 11 1.91 4.71 -6.77
C LEU A 11 1.74 3.96 -8.10
N ASP A 12 2.79 3.28 -8.56
CA ASP A 12 2.78 2.48 -9.78
C ASP A 12 1.77 1.34 -9.70
N THR A 13 1.75 0.63 -8.58
CA THR A 13 0.80 -0.46 -8.30
C THR A 13 -0.64 0.04 -8.42
N LEU A 14 -0.97 1.11 -7.69
CA LEU A 14 -2.34 1.62 -7.64
C LEU A 14 -2.79 2.14 -9.00
N THR A 15 -1.89 2.76 -9.77
CA THR A 15 -2.19 3.23 -11.13
C THR A 15 -2.54 2.09 -12.10
N LYS A 16 -2.00 0.89 -11.86
CA LYS A 16 -2.23 -0.30 -12.70
C LYS A 16 -3.30 -1.24 -12.16
N THR A 17 -3.84 -0.96 -10.97
CA THR A 17 -4.79 -1.85 -10.30
C THR A 17 -6.18 -1.71 -10.94
N PRO A 18 -6.82 -2.81 -11.39
CA PRO A 18 -8.20 -2.79 -11.85
C PRO A 18 -9.14 -2.23 -10.78
N GLY A 19 -10.08 -1.37 -11.18
CA GLY A 19 -10.98 -0.68 -10.25
C GLY A 19 -10.46 0.68 -9.76
N VAL A 20 -9.21 1.03 -10.07
CA VAL A 20 -8.65 2.37 -9.81
C VAL A 20 -8.78 3.24 -11.06
N HIS A 21 -9.54 4.32 -10.93
CA HIS A 21 -9.66 5.35 -11.96
C HIS A 21 -8.41 6.22 -12.05
N ALA A 22 -7.89 6.64 -10.88
CA ALA A 22 -6.71 7.49 -10.79
C ALA A 22 -5.97 7.26 -9.47
N ALA A 23 -4.65 7.25 -9.52
CA ALA A 23 -3.78 7.31 -8.35
C ALA A 23 -2.78 8.45 -8.55
N VAL A 24 -2.79 9.43 -7.64
CA VAL A 24 -1.94 10.62 -7.75
C VAL A 24 -1.18 10.88 -6.46
N PRO A 25 0.00 11.51 -6.53
CA PRO A 25 0.71 11.97 -5.36
C PRO A 25 -0.19 12.79 -4.43
N TRP A 26 -0.15 12.47 -3.15
CA TRP A 26 -0.79 13.25 -2.09
C TRP A 26 0.24 13.53 -1.01
N ASP A 27 0.57 14.80 -0.83
CA ASP A 27 1.42 15.25 0.26
C ASP A 27 0.54 15.78 1.38
N ARG A 28 0.70 15.23 2.58
CA ARG A 28 0.21 15.85 3.79
C ARG A 28 1.38 16.63 4.37
N THR A 29 1.20 17.94 4.50
CA THR A 29 2.13 18.99 4.97
C THR A 29 2.93 18.71 6.26
N GLU A 30 2.78 17.54 6.88
CA GLU A 30 3.34 17.08 8.15
C GLU A 30 4.28 15.87 7.98
N HIS A 31 5.11 15.84 6.94
CA HIS A 31 6.12 14.79 6.68
C HIS A 31 5.59 13.42 6.27
N THR A 32 4.33 13.30 5.85
CA THR A 32 3.77 12.03 5.39
C THR A 32 3.54 12.09 3.89
N ARG A 33 4.37 11.35 3.15
CA ARG A 33 4.11 11.08 1.72
C ARG A 33 2.94 10.13 1.59
N GLY A 34 2.16 10.29 0.54
CA GLY A 34 1.00 9.45 0.31
C GLY A 34 0.49 9.49 -1.11
N VAL A 35 -0.56 8.72 -1.34
CA VAL A 35 -1.25 8.58 -2.61
C VAL A 35 -2.73 8.84 -2.37
N HIS A 36 -3.31 9.69 -3.21
CA HIS A 36 -4.76 9.84 -3.31
C HIS A 36 -5.25 8.96 -4.45
N VAL A 37 -6.17 8.04 -4.13
CA VAL A 37 -6.73 7.07 -5.06
C VAL A 37 -8.20 7.39 -5.27
N THR A 38 -8.61 7.46 -6.52
CA THR A 38 -10.02 7.49 -6.95
C THR A 38 -10.33 6.15 -7.59
N LEU A 39 -11.37 5.47 -7.11
CA LEU A 39 -11.87 4.23 -7.70
C LEU A 39 -12.87 4.55 -8.82
N ASP A 40 -13.13 3.60 -9.71
CA ASP A 40 -14.00 3.78 -10.89
C ASP A 40 -15.42 4.24 -10.55
N HIS A 41 -15.93 3.89 -9.37
CA HIS A 41 -17.25 4.30 -8.88
C HIS A 41 -17.24 5.64 -8.09
N GLY A 42 -16.15 6.40 -8.15
CA GLY A 42 -16.01 7.72 -7.53
C GLY A 42 -15.64 7.71 -6.05
N HIS A 43 -15.48 6.53 -5.44
CA HIS A 43 -14.93 6.40 -4.08
C HIS A 43 -13.48 6.89 -4.02
N GLN A 44 -13.10 7.54 -2.92
CA GLN A 44 -11.76 8.10 -2.76
C GLN A 44 -11.07 7.60 -1.49
N LEU A 45 -9.75 7.39 -1.58
CA LEU A 45 -8.87 6.95 -0.49
C LEU A 45 -7.62 7.82 -0.42
N TRP A 46 -7.22 8.22 0.80
CA TRP A 46 -5.94 8.89 1.05
C TRP A 46 -5.05 7.96 1.87
N ILE A 47 -3.97 7.52 1.26
CA ILE A 47 -3.08 6.49 1.81
C ILE A 47 -1.73 7.14 2.11
N GLY A 48 -1.32 7.14 3.37
CA GLY A 48 0.00 7.60 3.79
C GLY A 48 0.96 6.42 3.86
N ILE A 49 2.23 6.62 3.49
CA ILE A 49 3.25 5.58 3.53
C ILE A 49 4.43 5.98 4.40
N THR A 50 4.84 5.08 5.28
CA THR A 50 6.11 5.15 6.02
C THR A 50 6.87 3.84 5.87
N VAL A 51 8.17 3.85 6.18
CA VAL A 51 9.02 2.65 6.11
C VAL A 51 9.87 2.49 7.37
N ALA A 52 10.11 1.24 7.76
CA ALA A 52 11.16 0.87 8.68
C ALA A 52 12.27 0.13 7.91
N ALA A 53 13.52 0.54 8.14
CA ALA A 53 14.68 -0.11 7.57
C ALA A 53 14.80 -1.57 8.06
N ALA A 54 15.54 -2.38 7.31
CA ALA A 54 15.87 -3.74 7.72
C ALA A 54 16.65 -3.75 9.05
N PRO A 55 16.55 -4.81 9.87
CA PRO A 55 17.38 -4.95 11.06
C PRO A 55 18.87 -4.78 10.72
N GLY A 56 19.55 -3.87 11.42
CA GLY A 56 20.98 -3.58 11.21
C GLY A 56 21.30 -2.58 10.08
N ASP A 57 20.32 -2.16 9.28
CA ASP A 57 20.49 -1.10 8.27
C ASP A 57 20.37 0.28 8.91
N LYS A 58 21.44 1.09 8.78
CA LYS A 58 21.52 2.44 9.35
C LYS A 58 20.75 3.49 8.54
N GLY A 59 20.15 3.13 7.40
CA GLY A 59 19.36 4.07 6.61
C GLY A 59 20.16 5.02 5.72
N THR A 60 21.50 5.05 5.86
CA THR A 60 22.39 6.05 5.25
C THR A 60 23.11 5.57 3.99
N GLY A 61 22.97 4.28 3.64
CA GLY A 61 23.57 3.68 2.43
C GLY A 61 22.58 3.53 1.28
N PRO A 62 23.07 3.18 0.08
CA PRO A 62 22.23 2.89 -1.09
C PRO A 62 21.22 1.79 -0.77
N ASP A 63 20.01 1.87 -1.34
CA ASP A 63 19.04 0.79 -1.24
C ASP A 63 19.50 -0.37 -2.11
N ILE A 64 19.70 -1.54 -1.50
CA ILE A 64 20.05 -2.76 -2.23
C ILE A 64 18.77 -3.60 -2.31
N PRO A 65 18.17 -3.76 -3.52
CA PRO A 65 17.00 -4.61 -3.70
C PRO A 65 17.34 -6.05 -3.29
N VAL A 66 16.45 -6.68 -2.53
CA VAL A 66 16.52 -8.11 -2.22
C VAL A 66 15.25 -8.73 -2.75
N THR A 67 15.39 -9.69 -3.66
CA THR A 67 14.27 -10.33 -4.35
C THR A 67 14.12 -11.80 -3.93
N GLY A 68 12.89 -12.29 -3.93
CA GLY A 68 12.53 -13.68 -3.69
C GLY A 68 11.23 -14.03 -4.42
N GLU A 69 10.57 -15.11 -3.98
CA GLU A 69 9.24 -15.45 -4.47
C GLU A 69 8.23 -14.38 -4.02
N PRO A 70 7.45 -13.78 -4.93
CA PRO A 70 6.39 -12.85 -4.56
C PRO A 70 5.31 -13.53 -3.70
N PRO A 71 4.54 -12.78 -2.89
CA PRO A 71 3.42 -13.34 -2.16
C PRO A 71 2.40 -13.99 -3.11
N ALA A 72 1.75 -15.05 -2.62
CA ALA A 72 0.66 -15.68 -3.36
C ALA A 72 -0.44 -14.65 -3.69
N PRO A 73 -0.98 -14.65 -4.91
CA PRO A 73 -2.07 -13.75 -5.29
C PRO A 73 -3.28 -13.91 -4.37
N LEU A 74 -3.91 -12.80 -4.03
CA LEU A 74 -5.12 -12.75 -3.22
C LEU A 74 -6.33 -12.43 -4.11
N PRO A 75 -7.52 -12.96 -3.79
CA PRO A 75 -8.74 -12.54 -4.45
C PRO A 75 -8.98 -11.05 -4.17
N SER A 76 -9.08 -10.24 -5.24
CA SER A 76 -9.43 -8.83 -5.11
C SER A 76 -10.95 -8.70 -5.09
N PRO A 77 -11.55 -8.06 -4.08
CA PRO A 77 -12.97 -7.71 -4.15
C PRO A 77 -13.14 -6.73 -5.30
N GLU A 78 -14.05 -7.02 -6.24
CA GLU A 78 -14.49 -6.02 -7.20
C GLU A 78 -15.06 -4.83 -6.40
N PRO A 79 -14.67 -3.59 -6.73
CA PRO A 79 -15.17 -2.41 -6.03
C PRO A 79 -16.67 -2.13 -6.28
N ASP A 80 -17.37 -3.01 -7.00
CA ASP A 80 -18.53 -2.66 -7.82
C ASP A 80 -19.89 -2.62 -7.10
N THR A 81 -20.06 -3.00 -5.81
CA THR A 81 -21.44 -3.01 -5.25
C THR A 81 -21.61 -2.74 -3.76
N ARG A 82 -20.58 -2.35 -3.01
CA ARG A 82 -20.70 -2.16 -1.55
C ARG A 82 -20.14 -0.81 -1.09
N PRO A 83 -20.70 -0.22 -0.02
CA PRO A 83 -20.11 0.99 0.55
C PRO A 83 -18.64 0.75 0.86
N LEU A 84 -17.77 1.67 0.46
CA LEU A 84 -16.35 1.63 0.78
C LEU A 84 -16.17 1.87 2.29
N THR A 85 -16.20 0.78 3.06
CA THR A 85 -15.85 0.76 4.48
C THR A 85 -14.33 0.71 4.65
N PRO A 86 -13.80 1.07 5.82
CA PRO A 86 -12.38 0.86 6.14
C PRO A 86 -11.91 -0.58 5.94
N ALA A 87 -12.74 -1.56 6.30
CA ALA A 87 -12.40 -2.98 6.17
C ALA A 87 -12.30 -3.40 4.69
N THR A 88 -13.28 -3.02 3.86
CA THR A 88 -13.25 -3.33 2.43
C THR A 88 -12.14 -2.58 1.69
N ALA A 89 -11.86 -1.33 2.07
CA ALA A 89 -10.73 -0.58 1.54
C ALA A 89 -9.40 -1.27 1.86
N GLN A 90 -9.25 -1.78 3.09
CA GLN A 90 -8.06 -2.53 3.49
C GLN A 90 -7.92 -3.84 2.72
N THR A 91 -9.00 -4.62 2.56
CA THR A 91 -8.97 -5.86 1.76
C THR A 91 -8.58 -5.58 0.32
N PHE A 92 -9.19 -4.57 -0.30
CA PHE A 92 -8.86 -4.13 -1.65
C PHE A 92 -7.38 -3.76 -1.78
N LEU A 93 -6.86 -2.91 -0.89
CA LEU A 93 -5.45 -2.49 -0.93
C LEU A 93 -4.48 -3.65 -0.69
N THR A 94 -4.84 -4.58 0.20
CA THR A 94 -4.04 -5.79 0.47
C THR A 94 -3.93 -6.64 -0.79
N ALA A 95 -5.05 -6.87 -1.48
CA ALA A 95 -5.07 -7.63 -2.72
C ALA A 95 -4.33 -6.91 -3.86
N ALA A 96 -4.55 -5.60 -4.02
CA ALA A 96 -3.86 -4.79 -5.03
C ALA A 96 -2.34 -4.89 -4.92
N LEU A 97 -1.81 -4.77 -3.70
CA LEU A 97 -0.37 -4.84 -3.42
C LEU A 97 0.20 -6.27 -3.55
N ALA A 98 -0.54 -7.28 -3.08
CA ALA A 98 -0.11 -8.68 -3.20
C ALA A 98 -0.06 -9.14 -4.67
N ASN A 99 -1.01 -8.69 -5.48
CA ASN A 99 -1.18 -9.12 -6.87
C ASN A 99 -0.23 -8.42 -7.86
N THR A 100 0.67 -7.56 -7.38
CA THR A 100 1.68 -6.88 -8.22
C THR A 100 2.70 -7.83 -8.81
N GLY A 101 2.93 -8.98 -8.16
CA GLY A 101 4.06 -9.86 -8.47
C GLY A 101 5.43 -9.23 -8.16
N ASN A 102 5.49 -8.19 -7.31
CA ASN A 102 6.76 -7.58 -6.94
C ASN A 102 7.67 -8.57 -6.19
N ALA A 103 8.77 -8.96 -6.82
CA ALA A 103 9.75 -9.90 -6.27
C ALA A 103 10.49 -9.39 -5.03
N GLU A 104 10.49 -8.09 -4.72
CA GLU A 104 11.03 -7.58 -3.43
C GLU A 104 10.06 -7.79 -2.27
N THR A 105 8.77 -7.98 -2.56
CA THR A 105 7.73 -8.19 -1.55
C THR A 105 7.73 -9.66 -1.12
N ASP A 106 7.80 -9.86 0.19
CA ASP A 106 7.69 -11.18 0.81
C ASP A 106 6.26 -11.44 1.30
N THR A 107 5.63 -10.44 1.93
CA THR A 107 4.27 -10.59 2.44
C THR A 107 3.54 -9.26 2.46
N VAL A 108 2.25 -9.29 2.15
CA VAL A 108 1.32 -8.16 2.34
C VAL A 108 0.23 -8.59 3.32
N TYR A 109 -0.10 -7.73 4.28
CA TYR A 109 -1.11 -8.05 5.29
C TYR A 109 -1.92 -6.81 5.70
N GLY A 110 -3.23 -6.98 5.79
CA GLY A 110 -4.11 -5.97 6.39
C GLY A 110 -3.88 -5.89 7.90
N TYR A 111 -4.06 -4.70 8.47
CA TYR A 111 -4.02 -4.53 9.92
C TYR A 111 -5.23 -5.17 10.59
N THR A 112 -5.06 -5.59 11.84
CA THR A 112 -6.15 -6.23 12.57
C THR A 112 -7.29 -5.24 12.83
N PRO A 113 -8.54 -5.71 12.99
CA PRO A 113 -9.67 -4.83 13.32
C PRO A 113 -9.48 -4.03 14.63
N ALA A 114 -8.59 -4.48 15.52
CA ALA A 114 -8.23 -3.80 16.76
C ALA A 114 -7.23 -2.64 16.55
N ALA A 115 -6.67 -2.47 15.36
CA ALA A 115 -5.74 -1.38 15.06
C ALA A 115 -6.47 -0.03 15.11
N THR A 116 -5.84 0.96 15.76
CA THR A 116 -6.39 2.32 15.88
C THR A 116 -6.57 3.01 14.52
N ARG A 117 -5.83 2.59 13.50
CA ARG A 117 -5.97 3.05 12.12
C ARG A 117 -5.98 1.86 11.15
N PRO A 118 -6.95 1.79 10.23
CA PRO A 118 -6.97 0.79 9.18
C PRO A 118 -5.79 1.01 8.21
N GLY A 119 -5.25 -0.07 7.66
CA GLY A 119 -4.08 0.01 6.81
C GLY A 119 -3.51 -1.35 6.41
N VAL A 120 -2.45 -1.29 5.63
CA VAL A 120 -1.77 -2.47 5.08
C VAL A 120 -0.28 -2.39 5.40
N GLY A 121 0.29 -3.48 5.88
CA GLY A 121 1.71 -3.66 6.03
C GLY A 121 2.28 -4.46 4.87
N ILE A 122 3.48 -4.09 4.45
CA ILE A 122 4.28 -4.84 3.48
C ILE A 122 5.58 -5.23 4.18
N ARG A 123 5.91 -6.52 4.16
CA ARG A 123 7.23 -7.04 4.51
C ARG A 123 7.98 -7.33 3.23
N PHE A 124 9.21 -6.81 3.13
CA PHE A 124 10.10 -7.06 2.01
C PHE A 124 11.06 -8.19 2.35
N HIS A 125 11.57 -8.90 1.34
CA HIS A 125 12.60 -9.94 1.49
C HIS A 125 13.88 -9.40 2.14
N SER A 126 14.15 -8.09 1.99
CA SER A 126 15.26 -7.43 2.69
C SER A 126 15.08 -7.34 4.21
N GLY A 127 13.92 -7.71 4.75
CA GLY A 127 13.53 -7.51 6.16
C GLY A 127 13.02 -6.11 6.48
N ALA A 128 13.03 -5.18 5.52
CA ALA A 128 12.41 -3.87 5.65
C ALA A 128 10.89 -3.99 5.69
N ARG A 129 10.21 -2.95 6.19
CA ARG A 129 8.74 -2.89 6.25
C ARG A 129 8.23 -1.57 5.70
N ALA A 130 7.12 -1.60 4.97
CA ALA A 130 6.33 -0.42 4.65
C ALA A 130 4.98 -0.49 5.36
N PHE A 131 4.50 0.67 5.79
CA PHE A 131 3.25 0.84 6.51
C PHE A 131 2.37 1.82 5.73
N CYS A 132 1.29 1.30 5.15
CA CYS A 132 0.34 2.07 4.35
C CYS A 132 -0.92 2.33 5.17
N LEU A 133 -1.09 3.54 5.69
CA LEU A 133 -2.23 3.91 6.53
C LEU A 133 -3.33 4.57 5.69
N ILE A 134 -4.57 4.12 5.87
CA ILE A 134 -5.73 4.79 5.29
C ILE A 134 -6.08 5.95 6.22
N HIS A 135 -5.82 7.19 5.78
CA HIS A 135 -6.09 8.40 6.57
C HIS A 135 -7.52 8.88 6.44
N ARG A 136 -8.08 8.72 5.25
CA ARG A 136 -9.42 9.18 4.91
C ARG A 136 -9.97 8.28 3.82
N HIS A 137 -11.27 8.02 3.88
CA HIS A 137 -12.03 7.51 2.76
C HIS A 137 -13.26 8.41 2.55
N ARG A 138 -13.73 8.49 1.31
CA ARG A 138 -14.91 9.25 0.93
C ARG A 138 -15.77 8.41 -0.01
N THR A 139 -17.07 8.40 0.25
CA THR A 139 -18.08 7.90 -0.69
C THR A 139 -18.53 9.02 -1.62
N PRO A 140 -18.97 8.70 -2.85
CA PRO A 140 -19.53 9.68 -3.77
C PRO A 140 -20.63 10.52 -3.12
#